data_AF-A0A958JS13-F1
#
_entry.id   AF-A0A958JS13-F1
#
_cell.length_a   1.000
_cell.length_b   1.000
_cell.length_c   1.000
_cell.angle_alpha   90.00
_cell.angle_beta   90.00
_cell.angle_gamma   90.00
#
_symmetry.space_group_name_H-M   'P 1'
#
loop_
_entity.id
_entity.type
_entity.pdbx_description
1 polymer ?
#
loop_
_entity_poly.entity_id
_entity_poly.type
_entity_poly.pdbx_seq_one_letter_code
_entity_poly.pdbx_strand_id
1 'polypeptide(L)'
;LSELLKDEPIIRKVVLLGSPLLHSQAAERTLALPFSRSIFGPSLEALANPRTITLPNEISAAAIAGYGPVKGSWNPLLDGENDGIVRVAEALPSNILYQEKLRSLHIGLVMNKGPFLLMQHFLQTGNLNINDSGREQLNGSS
;
A
#
# COMPACT_ATOMS: atom_id res chain seq x y z
N LEU A 1 -35.59 19.13 -3.40
CA LEU A 1 -34.41 18.89 -2.52
C LEU A 1 -33.97 17.41 -2.47
N SER A 2 -34.83 16.42 -2.77
CA SER A 2 -34.45 14.99 -2.71
C SER A 2 -33.84 14.39 -4.00
N GLU A 3 -33.75 15.15 -5.11
CA GLU A 3 -33.12 14.68 -6.36
C GLU A 3 -31.64 15.08 -6.51
N LEU A 4 -31.13 16.01 -5.69
CA LEU A 4 -29.75 16.53 -5.79
C LEU A 4 -28.70 15.72 -5.00
N LEU A 5 -29.09 14.62 -4.36
CA LEU A 5 -28.20 13.78 -3.55
C LEU A 5 -27.93 12.40 -4.16
N LYS A 6 -28.41 12.12 -5.39
CA LYS A 6 -28.36 10.76 -5.95
C LYS A 6 -27.02 10.38 -6.59
N ASP A 7 -26.13 11.34 -6.86
CA ASP A 7 -24.91 11.10 -7.65
C ASP A 7 -23.59 11.37 -6.91
N GLU A 8 -23.64 11.72 -5.62
CA GLU A 8 -22.42 11.91 -4.84
C GLU A 8 -21.82 10.56 -4.47
N PRO A 9 -20.55 10.27 -4.84
CA PRO A 9 -19.93 9.00 -4.50
C PRO A 9 -19.86 8.85 -2.98
N ILE A 10 -20.41 7.74 -2.48
CA ILE A 10 -20.40 7.38 -1.06
C ILE A 10 -18.96 7.33 -0.51
N ILE A 11 -17.99 7.02 -1.39
CA ILE A 11 -16.56 6.96 -1.08
C ILE A 11 -15.85 8.09 -1.82
N ARG A 12 -15.25 9.02 -1.08
CA ARG A 12 -14.49 10.16 -1.63
C ARG A 12 -12.98 10.03 -1.47
N LYS A 13 -12.52 9.16 -0.57
CA LYS A 13 -11.10 9.01 -0.25
C LYS A 13 -10.76 7.55 0.01
N VAL A 14 -9.61 7.11 -0.47
CA VAL A 14 -9.09 5.76 -0.24
C VAL A 14 -7.62 5.82 0.17
N VAL A 15 -7.20 4.88 1.01
CA VAL A 15 -5.78 4.69 1.34
C VAL A 15 -5.38 3.27 0.98
N LEU A 16 -4.32 3.17 0.20
CA LEU A 16 -3.73 1.92 -0.28
C LEU A 16 -2.47 1.67 0.54
N LEU A 17 -2.61 0.81 1.54
CA LEU A 17 -1.55 0.52 2.50
C LEU A 17 -0.84 -0.77 2.11
N GLY A 18 0.46 -0.69 1.82
CA GLY A 18 1.31 -1.85 1.47
C GLY A 18 0.79 -2.65 0.26
N SER A 19 -0.11 -2.10 -0.54
CA SER A 19 -0.82 -2.84 -1.56
C SER A 19 0.06 -2.99 -2.81
N PRO A 20 0.20 -4.18 -3.42
CA PRO A 20 0.97 -4.36 -4.65
C PRO A 20 0.17 -3.82 -5.84
N LEU A 21 0.18 -2.52 -6.08
CA LEU A 21 -0.74 -1.85 -6.99
C LEU A 21 -0.46 -2.14 -8.46
N LEU A 22 0.81 -2.29 -8.85
CA LEU A 22 1.22 -2.55 -10.23
C LEU A 22 1.28 -4.05 -10.55
N HIS A 23 1.92 -4.81 -9.66
CA HIS A 23 2.09 -6.26 -9.68
C HIS A 23 2.77 -6.69 -8.37
N SER A 24 3.06 -7.99 -8.20
CA SER A 24 3.84 -8.50 -7.07
C SER A 24 4.94 -9.44 -7.55
N GLN A 25 6.20 -9.02 -7.39
CA GLN A 25 7.36 -9.85 -7.67
C GLN A 25 7.40 -11.10 -6.77
N ALA A 26 6.96 -10.97 -5.51
CA ALA A 26 6.81 -12.13 -4.62
C ALA A 26 5.83 -13.14 -5.21
N ALA A 27 4.70 -12.68 -5.75
CA ALA A 27 3.72 -13.55 -6.41
C ALA A 27 4.28 -14.18 -7.69
N GLU A 28 4.96 -13.41 -8.55
CA GLU A 28 5.62 -13.91 -9.76
C GLU A 28 6.62 -15.04 -9.45
N ARG A 29 7.50 -14.82 -8.48
CA ARG A 29 8.49 -15.85 -8.09
C ARG A 29 7.84 -17.06 -7.42
N THR A 30 6.76 -16.85 -6.67
CA THR A 30 6.01 -17.96 -6.06
C THR A 30 5.30 -18.80 -7.12
N LEU A 31 4.75 -18.19 -8.19
CA LEU A 31 4.14 -18.92 -9.30
C LEU A 31 5.13 -19.81 -10.06
N ALA A 32 6.43 -19.48 -10.03
CA ALA A 32 7.46 -20.31 -10.64
C ALA A 32 7.70 -21.64 -9.91
N LEU A 33 7.20 -21.78 -8.66
CA LEU A 33 7.34 -23.02 -7.89
C LEU A 33 6.27 -24.06 -8.29
N PRO A 34 6.62 -25.35 -8.32
CA PRO A 34 5.66 -26.42 -8.59
C PRO A 34 4.56 -26.43 -7.51
N PHE A 35 3.32 -26.73 -7.92
CA PHE A 35 2.13 -26.79 -7.06
C PHE A 35 1.68 -25.46 -6.41
N SER A 36 2.38 -24.34 -6.64
CA SER A 36 2.00 -23.02 -6.10
C SER A 36 0.57 -22.62 -6.46
N ARG A 37 0.16 -22.83 -7.71
CA ARG A 37 -1.20 -22.58 -8.19
C ARG A 37 -2.26 -23.40 -7.45
N SER A 38 -1.94 -24.63 -7.05
CA SER A 38 -2.87 -25.48 -6.31
C SER A 38 -3.05 -25.03 -4.85
N ILE A 39 -2.02 -24.41 -4.26
CA ILE A 39 -2.05 -23.92 -2.87
C ILE A 39 -2.71 -22.54 -2.78
N PHE A 40 -2.32 -21.62 -3.66
CA PHE A 40 -2.73 -20.21 -3.56
C PHE A 40 -3.86 -19.82 -4.53
N GLY A 41 -4.11 -20.66 -5.54
CA GLY A 41 -5.21 -20.46 -6.48
C GLY A 41 -5.10 -19.20 -7.33
N PRO A 42 -6.24 -18.68 -7.83
CA PRO A 42 -6.30 -17.52 -8.72
C PRO A 42 -5.78 -16.21 -8.11
N SER A 43 -5.72 -16.14 -6.77
CA SER A 43 -5.27 -14.93 -6.06
C SER A 43 -3.81 -14.59 -6.38
N LEU A 44 -2.96 -15.63 -6.49
CA LEU A 44 -1.55 -15.46 -6.77
C LEU A 44 -1.32 -14.98 -8.22
N GLU A 45 -2.10 -15.50 -9.16
CA GLU A 45 -2.08 -15.06 -10.56
C GLU A 45 -2.55 -13.61 -10.69
N ALA A 46 -3.63 -13.25 -9.99
CA ALA A 46 -4.12 -11.88 -9.95
C ALA A 46 -3.05 -10.92 -9.41
N LEU A 47 -2.27 -11.32 -8.40
CA LEU A 47 -1.20 -10.49 -7.85
C LEU A 47 0.04 -10.40 -8.75
N ALA A 48 0.39 -11.48 -9.45
CA ALA A 48 1.58 -11.52 -10.30
C ALA A 48 1.39 -10.76 -11.62
N ASN A 49 0.19 -10.74 -12.18
CA ASN A 49 -0.04 -10.10 -13.46
C ASN A 49 0.05 -8.56 -13.37
N PRO A 50 0.80 -7.91 -14.28
CA PRO A 50 0.83 -6.46 -14.38
C PRO A 50 -0.56 -5.87 -14.57
N ARG A 51 -0.82 -4.76 -13.88
CA ARG A 51 -2.07 -4.00 -13.96
C ARG A 51 -1.81 -2.51 -13.84
N THR A 52 -2.73 -1.74 -14.41
CA THR A 52 -2.81 -0.30 -14.21
C THR A 52 -3.99 -0.01 -13.31
N ILE A 53 -3.76 0.73 -12.23
CA ILE A 53 -4.84 1.21 -11.39
C ILE A 53 -5.41 2.48 -12.01
N THR A 54 -6.71 2.49 -12.25
CA THR A 54 -7.44 3.70 -12.62
C THR A 54 -8.41 4.02 -11.49
N LEU A 55 -8.35 5.24 -10.98
CA LEU A 55 -9.30 5.73 -9.98
C LEU A 55 -10.21 6.77 -10.64
N PRO A 56 -11.50 6.80 -10.30
CA PRO A 56 -12.38 7.90 -10.67
C PRO A 56 -11.80 9.25 -10.19
N ASN A 57 -11.99 10.31 -10.97
CA ASN A 57 -11.43 11.64 -10.67
C ASN A 57 -11.97 12.22 -9.36
N GLU A 58 -13.13 11.75 -8.92
CA GLU A 58 -13.83 12.16 -7.71
C GLU A 58 -13.24 11.51 -6.45
N ILE A 59 -12.38 10.49 -6.60
CA ILE A 59 -11.76 9.76 -5.50
C ILE A 59 -10.32 10.24 -5.31
N SER A 60 -10.05 10.83 -4.14
CA SER A 60 -8.68 11.11 -3.71
C SER A 60 -8.02 9.85 -3.14
N ALA A 61 -6.87 9.45 -3.65
CA ALA A 61 -6.13 8.30 -3.15
C ALA A 61 -4.77 8.66 -2.57
N ALA A 62 -4.42 7.98 -1.49
CA ALA A 62 -3.06 7.92 -0.98
C ALA A 62 -2.51 6.50 -1.07
N ALA A 63 -1.23 6.38 -1.40
CA ALA A 63 -0.49 5.12 -1.34
C ALA A 63 0.61 5.22 -0.28
N ILE A 64 0.65 4.24 0.62
CA ILE A 64 1.63 4.18 1.72
C ILE A 64 2.38 2.87 1.60
N ALA A 65 3.68 2.93 1.35
CA ALA A 65 4.54 1.76 1.25
C ALA A 65 5.37 1.57 2.52
N GLY A 66 5.54 0.32 2.94
CA GLY A 66 6.54 -0.05 3.91
C GLY A 66 7.90 -0.21 3.25
N TYR A 67 8.96 0.09 3.98
CA TYR A 67 10.31 -0.28 3.60
C TYR A 67 11.19 -0.51 4.81
N GLY A 68 12.27 -1.25 4.63
CA GLY A 68 13.48 -1.06 5.43
C GLY A 68 14.27 -2.32 5.68
N PRO A 69 15.52 -2.17 6.16
CA PRO A 69 16.18 -3.23 6.89
C PRO A 69 15.67 -3.19 8.33
N VAL A 70 14.65 -3.99 8.65
CA VAL A 70 14.52 -4.53 10.01
C VAL A 70 15.46 -5.73 10.07
N LYS A 71 16.24 -5.93 11.13
CA LYS A 71 17.12 -7.11 11.25
C LYS A 71 16.30 -8.38 10.94
N GLY A 72 16.60 -9.09 9.85
CA GLY A 72 15.83 -10.27 9.38
C GLY A 72 14.78 -10.03 8.28
N SER A 73 14.65 -8.81 7.75
CA SER A 73 13.71 -8.42 6.68
C SER A 73 14.14 -8.79 5.25
N TRP A 74 15.24 -9.53 5.10
CA TRP A 74 15.72 -9.92 3.77
C TRP A 74 14.82 -11.02 3.19
N ASN A 75 13.97 -10.65 2.24
CA ASN A 75 13.24 -11.60 1.43
C ASN A 75 14.03 -11.87 0.14
N PRO A 76 14.58 -13.09 -0.07
CA PRO A 76 15.32 -13.44 -1.30
C PRO A 76 14.47 -13.35 -2.57
N LEU A 77 13.13 -13.29 -2.44
CA LEU A 77 12.21 -13.19 -3.54
C LEU A 77 12.02 -11.75 -4.03
N LEU A 78 12.56 -10.75 -3.34
CA LEU A 78 12.31 -9.34 -3.63
C LEU A 78 13.61 -8.59 -3.84
N ASP A 79 13.68 -7.85 -4.94
CA ASP A 79 14.77 -6.93 -5.22
C ASP A 79 14.42 -5.51 -4.72
N GLY A 80 15.42 -4.74 -4.31
CA GLY A 80 15.24 -3.33 -3.92
C GLY A 80 14.48 -3.12 -2.59
N GLU A 81 14.01 -1.89 -2.37
CA GLU A 81 13.28 -1.52 -1.15
C GLU A 81 11.94 -2.27 -1.07
N ASN A 82 11.71 -2.97 0.04
CA ASN A 82 10.50 -3.73 0.30
C ASN A 82 10.20 -3.82 1.80
N ASP A 83 8.99 -4.26 2.12
CA ASP A 83 8.49 -4.45 3.48
C ASP A 83 8.51 -5.93 3.92
N GLY A 84 9.24 -6.78 3.19
CA GLY A 84 9.26 -8.23 3.35
C GLY A 84 8.26 -8.97 2.45
N ILE A 85 7.24 -8.31 1.90
CA ILE A 85 6.21 -8.93 1.03
C ILE A 85 6.01 -8.16 -0.28
N VAL A 86 5.99 -6.83 -0.22
CA VAL A 86 5.71 -5.94 -1.34
C VAL A 86 6.85 -4.95 -1.52
N ARG A 87 7.24 -4.72 -2.77
CA ARG A 87 8.24 -3.70 -3.08
C ARG A 87 7.63 -2.31 -3.05
N VAL A 88 8.42 -1.32 -2.65
CA VAL A 88 8.03 0.10 -2.71
C VAL A 88 7.59 0.48 -4.13
N ALA A 89 8.33 0.03 -5.15
CA ALA A 89 8.02 0.31 -6.55
C ALA A 89 6.68 -0.31 -7.02
N GLU A 90 6.22 -1.38 -6.37
CA GLU A 90 4.93 -2.00 -6.66
C GLU A 90 3.77 -1.27 -5.97
N ALA A 91 4.05 -0.68 -4.80
CA ALA A 91 3.06 -0.02 -3.96
C ALA A 91 2.84 1.46 -4.27
N LEU A 92 3.79 2.13 -4.95
CA LEU A 92 3.74 3.57 -5.23
C LEU A 92 3.70 3.87 -6.75
N PRO A 93 2.55 3.63 -7.41
CA PRO A 93 2.41 3.89 -8.83
C PRO A 93 2.35 5.41 -9.09
N SER A 94 3.03 5.88 -10.13
CA SER A 94 3.23 7.31 -10.42
C SER A 94 1.93 8.11 -10.65
N ASN A 95 0.81 7.44 -10.91
CA ASN A 95 -0.48 8.06 -11.14
C ASN A 95 -1.27 8.35 -9.85
N ILE A 96 -0.76 7.97 -8.67
CA ILE A 96 -1.33 8.36 -7.38
C ILE A 96 -0.57 9.57 -6.85
N LEU A 97 -1.28 10.68 -6.61
CA LEU A 97 -0.67 11.95 -6.22
C LEU A 97 -0.06 11.93 -4.81
N TYR A 98 -0.77 11.31 -3.85
CA TYR A 98 -0.33 11.30 -2.47
C TYR A 98 0.39 9.99 -2.16
N GLN A 99 1.69 10.07 -1.91
CA GLN A 99 2.54 8.91 -1.67
C GLN A 99 3.41 9.12 -0.44
N GLU A 100 3.60 8.08 0.36
CA GLU A 100 4.52 8.12 1.50
C GLU A 100 5.21 6.76 1.68
N LYS A 101 6.45 6.80 2.18
CA LYS A 101 7.22 5.60 2.54
C LYS A 101 7.47 5.59 4.04
N LEU A 102 7.08 4.50 4.70
CA LEU A 102 7.26 4.32 6.14
C LEU A 102 8.28 3.22 6.41
N ARG A 103 9.17 3.45 7.38
CA ARG A 103 10.11 2.43 7.82
C ARG A 103 9.35 1.35 8.61
N SER A 104 8.87 0.31 7.93
CA SER A 104 8.03 -0.74 8.52
C SER A 104 8.00 -1.99 7.63
N LEU A 105 7.82 -3.16 8.27
CA LEU A 105 7.48 -4.41 7.57
C LEU A 105 5.99 -4.42 7.20
N HIS A 106 5.61 -5.33 6.31
CA HIS A 106 4.25 -5.44 5.79
C HIS A 106 3.21 -5.55 6.91
N ILE A 107 3.47 -6.39 7.92
CA ILE A 107 2.58 -6.52 9.09
C ILE A 107 2.61 -5.27 9.99
N GLY A 108 3.76 -4.60 10.08
CA GLY A 108 3.92 -3.37 10.86
C GLY A 108 3.13 -2.20 10.27
N LEU A 109 2.87 -2.20 8.96
CA LEU A 109 1.95 -1.23 8.35
C LEU A 109 0.55 -1.30 8.95
N VAL A 110 0.08 -2.49 9.33
CA VAL A 110 -1.26 -2.70 9.91
C VAL A 110 -1.24 -2.56 11.44
N MET A 111 -0.19 -3.08 12.08
CA MET A 111 -0.14 -3.20 13.54
C MET A 111 0.37 -1.95 14.25
N ASN A 112 1.13 -1.08 13.55
CA ASN A 112 1.75 0.07 14.20
C ASN A 112 0.84 1.30 14.16
N LYS A 113 0.92 2.10 15.22
CA LYS A 113 0.15 3.36 15.34
C LYS A 113 0.50 4.37 14.26
N GLY A 114 1.75 4.40 13.82
CA GLY A 114 2.24 5.37 12.83
C GLY A 114 1.42 5.36 11.54
N PRO A 115 1.47 4.26 10.75
CA PRO A 115 0.67 4.12 9.55
C PRO A 115 -0.81 4.42 9.76
N PHE A 116 -1.41 3.97 10.87
CA PHE A 116 -2.80 4.27 11.21
C PHE A 116 -3.07 5.77 11.35
N LEU A 117 -2.22 6.51 12.08
CA LEU A 117 -2.37 7.96 12.24
C LEU A 117 -2.23 8.70 10.91
N LEU A 118 -1.32 8.25 10.05
CA LEU A 118 -1.15 8.82 8.71
C LEU A 118 -2.37 8.57 7.82
N MET A 119 -2.91 7.33 7.83
CA MET A 119 -4.14 6.98 7.13
C MET A 119 -5.31 7.84 7.61
N GLN A 120 -5.49 7.94 8.93
CA GLN A 120 -6.55 8.73 9.54
C GLN A 120 -6.42 10.20 9.15
N HIS A 121 -5.20 10.76 9.19
CA HIS A 121 -4.96 12.14 8.77
C HIS A 121 -5.37 12.36 7.32
N PHE A 122 -4.96 11.49 6.39
CA PHE A 122 -5.37 11.61 4.98
C PHE A 122 -6.88 11.50 4.79
N LEU A 123 -7.53 10.55 5.45
CA LEU A 123 -8.98 10.41 5.35
C LEU A 123 -9.71 11.66 5.86
N GLN A 124 -9.17 12.33 6.88
CA GLN A 124 -9.72 13.58 7.41
C GLN A 124 -9.41 14.78 6.49
N THR A 125 -8.16 14.99 6.10
CA THR A 125 -7.69 16.24 5.48
C THR A 125 -7.54 16.15 3.96
N GLY A 126 -7.41 14.95 3.40
CA GLY A 126 -7.01 14.74 2.01
C GLY A 126 -5.52 14.97 1.75
N ASN A 127 -4.69 15.02 2.81
CA ASN A 127 -3.26 15.27 2.71
C ASN A 127 -2.46 14.28 3.58
N LEU A 128 -1.21 13.99 3.23
CA LEU A 128 -0.29 13.15 4.01
C LEU A 128 0.68 13.98 4.87
N ASN A 129 0.70 15.30 4.73
CA ASN A 129 1.59 16.20 5.46
C ASN A 129 1.18 16.32 6.92
N ILE A 130 1.78 15.47 7.76
CA ILE A 130 1.78 15.66 9.20
C ILE A 130 3.01 16.50 9.61
N ASN A 131 2.87 17.29 10.67
CA ASN A 131 3.97 18.07 11.24
C ASN A 131 5.11 17.17 11.74
N ASP A 132 6.30 17.74 11.95
CA ASP A 132 7.51 16.98 12.29
C ASP A 132 7.36 16.15 13.58
N SER A 133 6.60 16.65 14.57
CA SER A 133 6.21 15.90 15.76
C SER A 133 5.38 14.65 15.47
N GLY A 134 4.54 14.69 14.44
CA GLY A 134 3.79 13.52 13.96
C GLY A 134 4.70 12.51 13.27
N ARG A 135 5.72 12.97 12.53
CA ARG A 135 6.67 12.11 11.80
C ARG A 135 7.57 11.28 12.73
N GLU A 136 8.00 11.83 13.86
CA GLU A 136 8.78 11.07 14.85
C GLU A 136 7.97 9.90 15.43
N GLN A 137 6.67 10.09 15.66
CA GLN A 137 5.77 9.02 16.12
C GLN A 137 5.57 7.93 15.07
N LEU A 138 5.64 8.26 13.78
CA LEU A 138 5.56 7.28 12.69
C LEU A 138 6.73 6.30 12.68
N ASN A 139 7.93 6.79 13.02
CA ASN A 139 9.18 6.03 12.92
C ASN A 139 9.63 5.40 14.26
N GLY A 140 9.12 5.88 15.40
CA GLY A 140 9.52 5.44 16.74
C GLY A 140 8.75 4.27 17.36
N SER A 141 7.73 3.74 16.67
CA SER A 141 6.83 2.70 17.22
C SER A 141 7.20 1.28 16.75
N SER A 142 8.50 0.93 16.80
CA SER A 142 9.00 -0.42 16.45
C SER A 142 8.84 -1.41 17.59
#